data_AF-A0A9E7ET44-F1
#
_entry.id   AF-A0A9E7ET44-F1
#
_cell.length_a   1.000
_cell.length_b   1.000
_cell.length_c   1.000
_cell.angle_alpha   90.00
_cell.angle_beta   90.00
_cell.angle_gamma   90.00
#
_symmetry.space_group_name_H-M   'P 1'
#
loop_
_entity.id
_entity.type
_entity.pdbx_description
1 polymer ?
#
loop_
_entity_poly.entity_id
_entity_poly.type
_entity_poly.pdbx_seq_one_letter_code
_entity_poly.pdbx_strand_id
1 'polypeptide(L)'
;MAEKLGGDGLVEELCNGFRLLMDPRHRLITFDSLKRNAALLGLDGLRDDELRAMIREGDADGDGALSQWEFCVLMVRLSPQMMAAPTQWMDQASGFMS
;
A
#
# COMPACT_ATOMS: atom_id res chain seq x y z
N MET A 1 -22.05 6.66 6.73
CA MET A 1 -21.22 5.71 7.51
C MET A 1 -19.77 5.81 7.02
N ALA A 2 -19.14 6.99 7.13
CA ALA A 2 -17.84 7.25 6.50
C ALA A 2 -16.98 8.21 7.34
N GLU A 3 -17.12 8.19 8.67
CA GLU A 3 -16.52 9.23 9.52
C GLU A 3 -15.71 8.70 10.71
N LYS A 4 -15.29 7.43 10.72
CA LYS A 4 -14.51 6.91 11.85
C LYS A 4 -13.70 5.65 11.55
N LEU A 5 -12.86 5.69 10.51
CA LEU A 5 -11.55 5.07 10.67
C LEU A 5 -10.64 6.17 11.23
N GLY A 6 -10.71 6.39 12.55
CA GLY A 6 -9.66 7.14 13.23
C GLY A 6 -8.32 6.47 12.92
N GLY A 7 -7.23 7.23 12.89
CA GLY A 7 -5.90 6.76 12.46
C GLY A 7 -5.48 5.40 13.03
N ASP A 8 -5.98 5.03 14.21
CA ASP A 8 -5.84 3.71 14.84
C ASP A 8 -6.31 2.53 13.98
N GLY A 9 -7.47 2.62 13.33
CA GLY A 9 -7.99 1.54 12.48
C GLY A 9 -7.19 1.37 11.17
N LEU A 10 -6.67 2.47 10.63
CA LEU A 10 -5.78 2.43 9.47
C LEU A 10 -4.43 1.81 9.85
N VAL A 11 -3.88 2.17 11.01
CA VAL A 11 -2.62 1.61 11.52
C VAL A 11 -2.74 0.11 11.79
N GLU A 12 -3.88 -0.35 12.30
CA GLU A 12 -4.11 -1.78 12.57
C GLU A 12 -4.16 -2.59 11.26
N GLU A 13 -4.88 -2.10 10.26
CA GLU A 13 -4.94 -2.73 8.93
C GLU A 13 -3.57 -2.73 8.23
N LEU A 14 -2.82 -1.63 8.35
CA LEU A 14 -1.46 -1.53 7.82
C LEU A 14 -0.51 -2.51 8.51
N CYS A 15 -0.60 -2.64 9.84
CA CYS A 15 0.18 -3.63 10.59
C CYS A 15 -0.17 -5.05 10.16
N ASN A 16 -1.44 -5.34 9.92
CA ASN A 16 -1.90 -6.66 9.49
C ASN A 16 -1.43 -6.99 8.07
N GLY A 17 -1.55 -6.04 7.15
CA GLY A 17 -1.02 -6.14 5.78
C GLY A 17 0.50 -6.28 5.74
N PHE A 18 1.22 -5.51 6.57
CA PHE A 18 2.67 -5.65 6.73
C PHE A 18 3.03 -7.06 7.18
N ARG A 19 2.30 -7.61 8.15
CA ARG A 19 2.56 -8.95 8.67
C ARG A 19 2.30 -10.07 7.67
N LEU A 20 1.42 -9.84 6.73
CA LEU A 20 1.15 -10.70 5.58
C LEU A 20 2.26 -10.66 4.53
N LEU A 21 2.89 -9.49 4.34
CA LEU A 21 3.91 -9.25 3.33
C LEU A 21 5.35 -9.49 3.83
N MET A 22 5.59 -9.32 5.13
CA MET A 22 6.93 -9.37 5.73
C MET A 22 7.57 -10.75 5.66
N ASP A 23 8.89 -10.77 5.54
CA ASP A 23 9.67 -11.99 5.65
C ASP A 23 9.72 -12.43 7.14
N PRO A 24 9.36 -13.67 7.48
CA PRO A 24 9.33 -14.13 8.87
C PRO A 24 10.71 -14.25 9.53
N ARG A 25 11.80 -14.33 8.73
CA ARG A 25 13.18 -14.42 9.23
C ARG A 25 13.76 -13.05 9.51
N HIS A 26 13.57 -12.11 8.58
CA HIS A 26 14.11 -10.75 8.70
C HIS A 26 13.20 -9.82 9.47
N ARG A 27 11.90 -10.13 9.54
CA ARG A 27 10.83 -9.26 10.04
C ARG A 27 10.71 -7.93 9.31
N LEU A 28 11.09 -7.92 8.04
CA LEU A 28 11.03 -6.77 7.14
C LEU A 28 10.38 -7.22 5.83
N ILE A 29 9.75 -6.29 5.10
CA ILE A 29 9.29 -6.56 3.75
C ILE A 29 10.49 -6.42 2.82
N THR A 30 11.07 -7.55 2.44
CA THR A 30 12.14 -7.61 1.44
C THR A 30 11.55 -7.70 0.03
N PHE A 31 12.35 -7.40 -0.99
CA PHE A 31 11.94 -7.56 -2.39
C PHE A 31 11.39 -8.95 -2.70
N ASP A 32 12.07 -10.01 -2.26
CA ASP A 32 11.63 -11.39 -2.46
C ASP A 32 10.31 -11.70 -1.74
N SER A 33 10.15 -11.22 -0.51
CA SER A 33 8.93 -11.44 0.28
C SER A 33 7.75 -10.65 -0.30
N LEU A 34 7.99 -9.39 -0.68
CA LEU A 34 7.01 -8.57 -1.37
C LEU A 34 6.58 -9.19 -2.69
N LYS A 35 7.52 -9.64 -3.52
CA LYS A 35 7.21 -10.29 -4.81
C LYS A 35 6.38 -11.57 -4.63
N ARG A 36 6.76 -12.42 -3.67
CA ARG A 36 6.04 -13.67 -3.38
C ARG A 36 4.64 -13.41 -2.84
N ASN A 37 4.50 -12.46 -1.92
CA ASN A 37 3.24 -12.18 -1.26
C ASN A 37 2.36 -11.20 -2.07
N ALA A 38 2.93 -10.41 -2.99
CA ALA A 38 2.19 -9.58 -3.94
C ALA A 38 1.30 -10.43 -4.86
N ALA A 39 1.76 -11.61 -5.26
CA ALA A 39 0.94 -12.58 -5.98
C ALA A 39 -0.31 -13.00 -5.17
N LEU A 40 -0.19 -13.13 -3.83
CA LEU A 40 -1.31 -13.45 -2.93
C LEU A 40 -2.32 -12.31 -2.80
N LEU A 41 -1.88 -11.06 -2.99
CA LEU A 41 -2.75 -9.88 -3.00
C LEU A 41 -3.35 -9.60 -4.39
N GLY A 42 -3.10 -10.47 -5.38
CA GLY A 42 -3.56 -10.26 -6.76
C GLY A 42 -2.79 -9.17 -7.51
N LEU A 43 -1.62 -8.77 -7.01
CA LEU A 43 -0.71 -7.80 -7.62
C LEU A 43 0.33 -8.48 -8.55
N ASP A 44 0.02 -9.68 -9.06
CA ASP A 44 0.90 -10.53 -9.90
C ASP A 44 1.37 -9.85 -11.21
N GLY A 45 0.77 -8.71 -11.57
CA GLY A 45 1.13 -7.92 -12.75
C GLY A 45 2.24 -6.88 -12.54
N LEU A 46 2.70 -6.65 -11.31
CA LEU A 46 3.77 -5.68 -11.04
C LEU A 46 5.12 -6.22 -11.49
N ARG A 47 5.84 -5.42 -12.28
CA ARG A 47 7.19 -5.78 -12.72
C ARG A 47 8.18 -5.69 -11.56
N ASP A 48 9.26 -6.47 -11.63
CA ASP A 48 10.37 -6.40 -10.68
C ASP A 48 10.88 -4.97 -10.46
N ASP A 49 10.89 -4.15 -11.51
CA ASP A 49 11.29 -2.73 -11.41
C ASP A 49 10.29 -1.87 -10.64
N GLU A 50 8.98 -2.15 -10.74
CA GLU A 50 7.94 -1.44 -9.99
C GLU A 50 7.97 -1.84 -8.51
N LEU A 51 8.14 -3.13 -8.22
CA LEU A 51 8.33 -3.63 -6.86
C LEU A 51 9.58 -3.03 -6.20
N ARG A 52 10.70 -2.94 -6.94
CA ARG A 52 11.91 -2.26 -6.44
C ARG A 52 11.69 -0.78 -6.24
N ALA A 53 10.98 -0.11 -7.14
CA ALA A 53 10.65 1.31 -6.98
C ALA A 53 9.81 1.55 -5.73
N MET A 54 8.82 0.69 -5.43
CA MET A 54 8.00 0.78 -4.21
C MET A 54 8.84 0.63 -2.94
N ILE A 55 9.78 -0.32 -2.91
CA ILE A 55 10.69 -0.47 -1.78
C ILE A 55 11.57 0.78 -1.67
N ARG A 56 12.21 1.19 -2.75
CA ARG A 56 13.11 2.37 -2.76
C ARG A 56 12.43 3.67 -2.33
N GLU A 57 11.14 3.81 -2.57
CA GLU A 57 10.37 5.00 -2.20
C GLU A 57 10.07 5.03 -0.69
N GLY A 58 9.93 3.87 -0.05
CA GLY A 58 9.65 3.76 1.40
C GLY A 58 10.87 3.51 2.26
N ASP A 59 11.90 2.93 1.67
CA ASP A 59 13.18 2.61 2.27
C ASP A 59 13.93 3.91 2.54
N ALA A 60 13.89 4.35 3.80
CA ALA A 60 14.49 5.59 4.24
C ALA A 60 15.92 5.37 4.75
N ASP A 61 16.25 4.16 5.20
CA ASP A 61 17.56 3.78 5.69
C ASP A 61 18.49 3.20 4.61
N GLY A 62 17.93 2.83 3.46
CA GLY A 62 18.63 2.27 2.30
C GLY A 62 18.99 0.80 2.47
N ASP A 63 18.32 0.05 3.34
CA ASP A 63 18.62 -1.37 3.60
C ASP A 63 18.08 -2.32 2.51
N GLY A 64 17.28 -1.79 1.57
CA GLY A 64 16.66 -2.56 0.49
C GLY A 64 15.43 -3.37 0.93
N ALA A 65 14.87 -3.06 2.08
CA ALA A 65 13.66 -3.61 2.65
C ALA A 65 12.78 -2.49 3.22
N LEU A 66 11.57 -2.84 3.67
CA LEU A 66 10.73 -1.92 4.42
C LEU A 66 10.52 -2.46 5.83
N SER A 67 10.87 -1.66 6.82
CA SER A 67 10.47 -1.88 8.20
C SER A 67 8.99 -1.55 8.42
N GLN A 68 8.44 -2.02 9.54
CA GLN A 68 7.05 -1.75 9.91
C GLN A 68 6.79 -0.24 10.00
N TRP A 69 7.77 0.51 10.50
CA TRP A 69 7.70 1.96 10.61
C TRP A 69 7.71 2.62 9.23
N GLU A 70 8.63 2.26 8.36
CA GLU A 70 8.74 2.80 7.00
C GLU A 70 7.52 2.51 6.14
N PHE A 71 7.00 1.29 6.22
CA PHE A 71 5.76 0.91 5.54
C PHE A 71 4.57 1.75 6.03
N CYS A 72 4.41 1.89 7.35
CA CYS A 72 3.37 2.75 7.92
C CYS A 72 3.52 4.21 7.50
N VAL A 73 4.74 4.76 7.53
CA VAL A 73 5.02 6.13 7.11
C VAL A 73 4.74 6.31 5.62
N LEU A 74 5.16 5.37 4.76
CA LEU A 74 4.90 5.42 3.32
C LEU A 74 3.40 5.36 3.02
N MET A 75 2.66 4.47 3.66
CA MET A 75 1.22 4.35 3.50
C MET A 75 0.45 5.56 4.04
N VAL A 76 0.88 6.13 5.18
CA VAL A 76 0.31 7.38 5.70
C VAL A 76 0.66 8.57 4.81
N ARG A 77 1.84 8.59 4.19
CA ARG A 77 2.23 9.63 3.20
C ARG A 77 1.47 9.50 1.88
N LEU A 78 1.12 8.27 1.48
CA LEU A 78 0.28 7.99 0.30
C LEU A 78 -1.22 8.10 0.58
N SER A 79 -1.66 7.93 1.83
CA SER A 79 -3.06 8.04 2.25
C SER A 79 -3.73 9.38 1.90
N PRO A 80 -3.10 10.57 2.04
CA PRO A 80 -3.70 11.81 1.55
C PRO A 80 -3.85 11.84 0.03
N GLN A 81 -3.12 11.01 -0.72
CA GLN A 81 -3.17 10.91 -2.17
C GLN A 81 -4.21 9.86 -2.62
N MET A 82 -4.37 8.78 -1.86
CA MET A 82 -5.37 7.72 -2.11
C MET A 82 -6.79 8.11 -1.64
N MET A 83 -6.93 8.91 -0.57
CA MET A 83 -8.20 9.57 -0.23
C MET A 83 -8.51 10.78 -1.13
N ALA A 84 -7.52 11.24 -1.91
CA ALA A 84 -7.70 12.24 -2.95
C ALA A 84 -7.72 11.61 -4.35
N ALA A 85 -8.10 10.34 -4.50
CA ALA A 85 -8.68 9.88 -5.75
C ALA A 85 -10.05 10.57 -5.89
N PRO A 86 -10.15 11.68 -6.65
CA PRO A 86 -11.40 12.38 -6.80
C PRO A 86 -12.22 11.53 -7.75
N THR A 87 -13.27 10.88 -7.26
CA THR A 87 -14.56 10.83 -7.97
C THR A 87 -14.50 10.58 -9.50
N GLN A 88 -13.63 9.71 -10.01
CA GLN A 88 -13.56 9.47 -11.47
C GLN A 88 -14.49 8.34 -11.92
N TRP A 89 -15.50 8.02 -11.11
CA TRP A 89 -16.55 7.04 -11.43
C TRP A 89 -17.98 7.61 -11.31
N MET A 90 -18.16 8.94 -11.19
CA MET A 90 -19.50 9.56 -11.15
C MET A 90 -19.89 10.42 -12.36
N ASP A 91 -19.11 10.48 -13.45
CA ASP A 91 -19.51 11.23 -14.66
C ASP A 91 -20.26 10.40 -15.73
N GLN A 92 -20.81 9.23 -15.38
CA GLN A 92 -21.70 8.47 -16.29
C GLN A 92 -23.16 8.47 -15.82
N ALA A 93 -23.62 9.55 -15.18
CA ALA A 93 -24.99 9.69 -14.67
C ALA A 93 -25.70 11.00 -15.04
N SER A 94 -25.26 11.72 -16.08
CA SER A 94 -25.90 12.98 -16.53
C SER A 94 -26.23 13.00 -18.03
N GLY A 95 -26.38 11.83 -18.66
CA GLY A 95 -26.63 11.68 -20.10
C GLY A 95 -28.03 11.18 -20.49
N PHE A 96 -29.04 11.20 -19.60
CA PHE A 96 -30.40 10.75 -19.95
C PHE A 96 -31.46 11.74 -19.45
N MET A 97 -31.39 12.97 -19.96
CA MET A 97 -32.54 13.87 -20.06
C MET A 97 -32.55 14.45 -21.47
N SER A 98 -33.17 13.72 -22.40
CA SER A 98 -33.70 14.22 -23.67
C SER A 98 -34.83 13.30 -24.11
#